data_AF-A0A7C5XQP9-F1
#
_entry.id   AF-A0A7C5XQP9-F1
#
_cell.length_a   1.000
_cell.length_b   1.000
_cell.length_c   1.000
_cell.angle_alpha   90.00
_cell.angle_beta   90.00
_cell.angle_gamma   90.00
#
_symmetry.space_group_name_H-M   'P 1'
#
loop_
_entity.id
_entity.type
_entity.pdbx_description
1 polymer ?
#
loop_
_entity_poly.entity_id
_entity_poly.type
_entity_poly.pdbx_seq_one_letter_code
_entity_poly.pdbx_strand_id
1 'polypeptide(L)' 'MKAVIPAAGLGTRFLPATKAQPKEMLPIVDKPTIQ' A
#
# COMPACT_ATOMS: atom_id res chain seq x y z
N MET A 1 6.98 -23.67 5.63
CA MET A 1 6.22 -22.73 6.49
C MET A 1 5.63 -21.65 5.60
N LYS A 2 4.35 -21.28 5.76
CA LYS A 2 3.72 -20.19 5.00
C LYS A 2 3.44 -19.03 5.95
N ALA A 3 3.76 -17.81 5.52
CA ALA A 3 3.47 -16.58 6.24
C ALA A 3 2.52 -15.71 5.41
N VAL A 4 1.66 -14.95 6.09
CA VAL A 4 0.69 -14.03 5.48
C VAL A 4 0.89 -12.65 6.10
N ILE A 5 0.93 -11.62 5.26
CA ILE A 5 1.05 -10.22 5.69
C ILE A 5 -0.28 -9.50 5.42
N PRO A 6 -0.95 -8.96 6.44
CA PRO A 6 -2.12 -8.11 6.22
C PRO A 6 -1.69 -6.77 5.61
N ALA A 7 -2.15 -6.49 4.40
CA ALA A 7 -1.72 -5.36 3.56
C ALA A 7 -2.92 -4.56 3.02
N ALA A 8 -3.89 -4.25 3.88
CA ALA A 8 -5.11 -3.55 3.51
C ALA A 8 -5.46 -2.38 4.46
N GLY A 9 -6.55 -1.67 4.16
CA GLY A 9 -7.13 -0.57 4.94
C GLY A 9 -7.47 0.65 4.09
N LEU A 10 -8.23 1.60 4.64
CA LEU A 10 -8.81 2.72 3.86
C LEU A 10 -7.84 3.82 3.43
N GLY A 11 -6.63 3.88 3.98
CA GLY A 11 -5.60 4.81 3.52
C GLY A 11 -5.95 6.31 3.64
N THR A 12 -6.91 6.71 4.48
CA THR A 12 -7.49 8.08 4.50
C THR A 12 -6.48 9.21 4.75
N ARG A 13 -5.37 8.92 5.44
CA ARG A 13 -4.28 9.89 5.69
C ARG A 13 -3.43 10.21 4.45
N PHE A 14 -3.55 9.41 3.40
CA PHE A 14 -2.83 9.56 2.14
C PHE A 14 -3.75 10.02 1.00
N LEU A 15 -4.95 10.52 1.32
CA LEU A 15 -5.80 11.13 0.31
C LEU A 15 -5.13 12.40 -0.25
N PRO A 16 -5.23 12.64 -1.58
CA PRO A 16 -6.06 11.91 -2.54
C PRO A 16 -5.38 10.68 -3.18
N ALA A 17 -4.09 10.43 -2.93
CA ALA A 17 -3.32 9.38 -3.60
C ALA A 17 -3.95 7.98 -3.43
N THR A 18 -4.55 7.72 -2.27
CA THR A 18 -5.21 6.44 -1.97
C THR A 18 -6.68 6.33 -2.39
N LYS A 19 -7.22 7.31 -3.13
CA LYS A 19 -8.62 7.26 -3.58
C LYS A 19 -8.86 6.15 -4.62
N ALA A 20 -7.88 5.89 -5.48
CA ALA A 20 -7.97 4.92 -6.58
C ALA A 20 -6.84 3.87 -6.59
N GLN A 21 -5.88 3.98 -5.67
CA GLN A 21 -4.73 3.08 -5.55
C GLN A 21 -4.52 2.66 -4.09
N PRO A 22 -4.24 1.39 -3.78
CA PRO A 22 -3.89 0.95 -2.43
C PRO A 22 -2.59 1.60 -1.94
N LYS A 23 -2.48 1.84 -0.63
CA LYS A 23 -1.28 2.49 -0.04
C LYS A 23 -0.02 1.62 -0.20
N GLU A 24 -0.18 0.30 -0.19
CA GLU A 24 0.92 -0.68 -0.30
C GLU A 24 1.50 -0.74 -1.73
N MET A 25 0.77 -0.22 -2.71
CA MET A 25 1.23 -0.07 -4.10
C MET A 25 1.86 1.29 -4.38
N LEU A 26 1.83 2.24 -3.42
CA LEU A 26 2.50 3.51 -3.59
C LEU A 26 4.02 3.31 -3.67
N PRO A 27 4.70 4.00 -4.60
CA PRO A 27 6.13 3.85 -4.78
C PRO A 27 6.91 4.52 -3.65
N ILE A 28 7.92 3.81 -3.14
CA ILE A 28 9.05 4.38 -2.41
C ILE A 28 10.21 4.40 -3.38
N VAL A 29 10.59 5.60 -3.84
CA VAL A 29 11.56 5.83 -4.92
C VAL A 29 11.11 5.15 -6.22
N ASP A 30 11.50 3.91 -6.46
CA ASP A 30 11.30 3.16 -7.71
C ASP A 30 10.48 1.87 -7.52
N LYS A 31 10.08 1.55 -6.29
CA LYS A 31 9.48 0.25 -5.93
C LYS A 31 8.20 0.40 -5.12
N PRO A 32 7.19 -0.47 -5.30
CA PRO A 32 6.01 -0.49 -4.43
C PRO A 32 6.40 -0.86 -2.99
N THR A 33 5.60 -0.40 -2.03
CA THR A 33 5.86 -0.61 -0.60
C THR A 33 5.75 -2.08 -0.16
N ILE A 34 5.06 -2.95 -0.92
CA ILE A 34 4.72 -4.35 -0.54
C ILE A 34 5.78 -5.43 -0.84
N GLN A 35 7.02 -5.06 -1.17
CA GLN A 35 8.07 -6.03 -1.55
C GLN A 35 8.61 -6.87 -0.39
#